data_AF-A0A9E3YC48-F1
#
_entry.id   AF-A0A9E3YC48-F1
#
_cell.length_a   1.000
_cell.length_b   1.000
_cell.length_c   1.000
_cell.angle_alpha   90.00
_cell.angle_beta   90.00
_cell.angle_gamma   90.00
#
_symmetry.space_group_name_H-M   'P 1'
#
loop_
_entity.id
_entity.type
_entity.pdbx_description
1 polymer ?
#
loop_
_entity_poly.entity_id
_entity_poly.type
_entity_poly.pdbx_seq_one_letter_code
_entity_poly.pdbx_strand_id
1 'polypeptide(L)'
;GIAAAVVLLIVGAIVVFGGGGDDDPDIVAGGSSTTEESSTTEADATTTTEEPATTTTQASTTTEATTTTARPTTSTTTEPPFVCNGFCATIDDFEVVDGELVVEWTAHNFTPDTSNIHVHFYYNVFDAAQVGTNFAQWGESVQGFWQLTQDIPFRTAGTPVAMASLPADATQLCVTPTDSAHGVLDPEHFDCLDIPDDLLRG
;
A
#
# COMPACT_ATOMS: atom_id res chain seq x y z
N GLY A 1 -39.12 19.20 31.30
CA GLY A 1 -37.87 18.88 32.03
C GLY A 1 -37.80 17.37 32.14
N ILE A 2 -36.68 16.69 31.94
CA ILE A 2 -35.27 17.07 32.04
C ILE A 2 -34.55 16.34 30.88
N ALA A 3 -33.77 17.04 30.06
CA ALA A 3 -32.92 16.42 29.05
C ALA A 3 -31.61 16.01 29.71
N ALA A 4 -31.28 14.71 29.68
CA ALA A 4 -30.03 14.18 30.20
C ALA A 4 -28.98 14.16 29.07
N ALA A 5 -28.01 15.05 29.17
CA ALA A 5 -26.80 15.03 28.34
C ALA A 5 -25.81 14.03 28.95
N VAL A 6 -25.47 12.99 28.19
CA VAL A 6 -24.40 12.04 28.54
C VAL A 6 -23.11 12.59 27.94
N VAL A 7 -22.25 13.16 28.79
CA VAL A 7 -20.89 13.57 28.43
C VAL A 7 -19.99 12.36 28.66
N LEU A 8 -19.51 11.76 27.57
CA LEU A 8 -18.57 10.65 27.57
C LEU A 8 -17.14 11.24 27.59
N LEU A 9 -16.54 11.28 28.78
CA LEU A 9 -15.13 11.63 28.98
C LEU A 9 -14.27 10.41 28.62
N ILE A 10 -13.67 10.42 27.44
CA ILE A 10 -12.61 9.48 27.07
C ILE A 10 -11.30 10.05 27.63
N VAL A 11 -10.80 9.44 28.70
CA VAL A 11 -9.45 9.70 29.22
C VAL A 11 -8.47 8.95 28.32
N GLY A 12 -7.80 9.70 27.43
CA GLY A 12 -6.69 9.20 26.64
C GLY A 12 -5.48 8.89 27.52
N ALA A 13 -5.03 7.64 27.50
CA ALA A 13 -3.74 7.25 28.05
C ALA A 13 -2.66 7.68 27.05
N ILE A 14 -2.03 8.83 27.31
CA ILE A 14 -0.83 9.28 26.60
C ILE A 14 0.35 8.46 27.13
N VAL A 15 0.88 7.56 26.31
CA VAL A 15 2.18 6.93 26.55
C VAL A 15 3.25 7.91 26.03
N VAL A 16 3.78 8.74 26.93
CA VAL A 16 4.97 9.55 26.68
C VAL A 16 6.19 8.63 26.82
N PHE A 17 6.81 8.28 25.70
CA PHE A 17 8.20 7.80 25.71
C PHE A 17 9.11 9.02 25.91
N GLY A 18 9.53 9.21 27.16
CA GLY A 18 10.63 10.11 27.52
C GLY A 18 11.94 9.33 27.66
N GLY A 19 13.03 9.98 27.28
CA GLY A 19 14.41 9.59 27.60
C GLY A 19 15.25 9.26 26.36
N GLY A 20 16.34 9.94 26.05
CA GLY A 20 17.05 10.99 26.76
C GLY A 20 17.95 11.76 25.79
N GLY A 21 18.19 13.02 26.11
CA GLY A 21 19.21 13.83 25.45
C GLY A 21 20.57 13.59 26.08
N ASP A 22 21.59 13.66 25.24
CA ASP A 22 22.94 14.03 25.62
C ASP A 22 23.34 15.18 24.70
N ASP A 23 23.43 16.37 25.29
CA ASP A 23 24.00 17.58 24.72
C ASP A 23 25.52 17.46 24.74
N ASP A 24 26.17 17.34 23.58
CA ASP A 24 27.60 17.59 23.41
C ASP A 24 27.80 18.69 22.35
N PRO A 25 28.23 19.90 22.73
CA PRO A 25 28.74 20.87 21.78
C PRO A 25 30.26 20.78 21.72
N ASP A 26 30.82 20.32 20.60
CA ASP A 26 32.21 20.63 20.31
C ASP A 26 32.47 21.01 18.84
N ILE A 27 33.09 22.18 18.74
CA ILE A 27 33.62 22.84 17.56
C ILE A 27 34.95 22.16 17.21
N VAL A 28 35.15 21.71 15.97
CA VAL A 28 36.39 22.00 15.19
C VAL A 28 36.30 21.57 13.73
N ALA A 29 36.76 22.47 12.87
CA ALA A 29 37.15 22.23 11.50
C ALA A 29 38.43 21.38 11.41
N GLY A 30 38.56 20.61 10.33
CA GLY A 30 39.86 20.08 9.88
C GLY A 30 39.73 18.68 9.32
N GLY A 31 40.14 18.50 8.07
CA GLY A 31 40.02 17.22 7.37
C GLY A 31 40.99 16.17 7.90
N SER A 32 40.77 14.92 7.52
CA SER A 32 41.82 14.08 6.94
C SER A 32 41.20 12.79 6.43
N SER A 33 41.60 12.44 5.22
CA SER A 33 41.49 11.11 4.64
C SER A 33 42.05 10.06 5.58
N THR A 34 41.36 8.92 5.73
CA THR A 34 41.98 7.65 6.13
C THR A 34 41.20 6.49 5.52
N THR A 35 41.87 5.83 4.58
CA THR A 35 41.56 4.50 4.07
C THR A 35 41.95 3.49 5.14
N GLU A 36 41.05 2.57 5.50
CA GLU A 36 41.44 1.30 6.09
C GLU A 36 40.81 0.15 5.29
N GLU A 37 41.71 -0.66 4.74
CA GLU A 37 41.53 -2.01 4.21
C GLU A 37 41.34 -3.03 5.34
N SER A 38 40.98 -4.24 4.90
CA SER A 38 41.04 -5.52 5.63
C SER A 38 39.84 -5.83 6.55
N SER A 39 39.33 -7.05 6.65
CA SER A 39 39.89 -8.34 6.24
C SER A 39 38.79 -9.39 6.12
N THR A 40 39.08 -10.37 5.28
CA THR A 40 38.45 -11.66 5.03
C THR A 40 38.04 -12.43 6.31
N THR A 41 36.93 -13.15 6.27
CA THR A 41 36.76 -14.38 7.07
C THR A 41 36.04 -15.44 6.23
N GLU A 42 36.70 -16.60 6.19
CA GLU A 42 36.37 -17.80 5.44
C GLU A 42 35.21 -18.60 6.05
N ALA A 43 34.52 -19.31 5.15
CA ALA A 43 33.95 -20.65 5.23
C ALA A 43 33.48 -21.21 6.59
N ASP A 44 32.21 -21.59 6.63
CA ASP A 44 31.89 -22.98 6.99
C ASP A 44 30.76 -23.50 6.10
N ALA A 45 31.10 -24.51 5.29
CA ALA A 45 30.22 -25.21 4.40
C ALA A 45 29.82 -26.52 5.09
N THR A 46 28.67 -26.54 5.77
CA THR A 46 28.09 -27.79 6.25
C THR A 46 27.17 -28.36 5.17
N THR A 47 27.75 -29.25 4.37
CA THR A 47 27.04 -30.10 3.41
C THR A 47 26.36 -31.24 4.17
N THR A 48 25.06 -31.15 4.40
CA THR A 48 24.23 -32.28 4.82
C THR A 48 23.63 -32.92 3.57
N THR A 49 24.19 -34.06 3.18
CA THR A 49 23.63 -34.96 2.18
C THR A 49 22.51 -35.78 2.84
N GLU A 50 21.26 -35.41 2.60
CA GLU A 50 20.12 -36.29 2.89
C GLU A 50 19.80 -37.17 1.68
N GLU A 51 19.58 -38.43 2.00
CA GLU A 51 19.33 -39.57 1.14
C GLU A 51 17.99 -39.43 0.41
N PRO A 52 17.90 -39.73 -0.91
CA PRO A 52 16.64 -39.67 -1.62
C PRO A 52 15.75 -40.85 -1.23
N ALA A 53 14.73 -40.61 -0.40
CA ALA A 53 13.65 -41.56 -0.17
C ALA A 53 12.72 -41.61 -1.40
N THR A 54 12.85 -42.68 -2.19
CA THR A 54 12.01 -42.98 -3.34
C THR A 54 10.59 -43.30 -2.89
N THR A 55 9.71 -42.30 -2.86
CA THR A 55 8.27 -42.50 -2.66
C THR A 55 7.59 -42.60 -4.03
N THR A 56 7.11 -43.80 -4.35
CA THR A 56 6.30 -44.08 -5.53
C THR A 56 4.93 -43.42 -5.40
N THR A 57 4.78 -42.25 -6.02
CA THR A 57 3.49 -41.57 -6.20
C THR A 57 2.70 -42.27 -7.28
N GLN A 58 1.60 -42.92 -6.90
CA GLN A 58 0.61 -43.42 -7.84
C GLN A 58 -0.07 -42.23 -8.53
N ALA A 59 -0.03 -42.22 -9.86
CA ALA A 59 -0.74 -41.25 -10.67
C ALA A 59 -2.25 -41.54 -10.61
N SER A 60 -2.95 -40.82 -9.74
CA SER A 60 -4.40 -40.62 -9.86
C SER A 60 -4.64 -39.47 -10.83
N THR A 61 -4.98 -39.81 -12.06
CA THR A 61 -5.53 -38.88 -13.06
C THR A 61 -6.92 -38.43 -12.61
N THR A 62 -6.96 -37.39 -11.80
CA THR A 62 -8.19 -36.61 -11.56
C THR A 62 -8.33 -35.62 -12.70
N THR A 63 -9.25 -35.92 -13.62
CA THR A 63 -9.72 -34.98 -14.62
C THR A 63 -10.49 -33.87 -13.91
N GLU A 64 -9.82 -32.78 -13.57
CA GLU A 64 -10.47 -31.56 -13.09
C GLU A 64 -11.29 -30.98 -14.24
N ALA A 65 -12.61 -31.00 -14.09
CA ALA A 65 -13.51 -30.30 -14.98
C ALA A 65 -13.26 -28.79 -14.81
N THR A 66 -12.55 -28.20 -15.77
CA THR A 66 -12.38 -26.75 -15.91
C THR A 66 -13.76 -26.14 -16.09
N THR A 67 -14.39 -25.76 -14.98
CA THR A 67 -15.65 -25.04 -14.98
C THR A 67 -15.29 -23.58 -15.28
N THR A 68 -15.31 -23.22 -16.56
CA THR A 68 -15.26 -21.82 -16.99
C THR A 68 -16.53 -21.14 -16.50
N THR A 69 -16.50 -20.62 -15.27
CA THR A 69 -17.51 -19.69 -14.76
C THR A 69 -17.43 -18.45 -15.64
N ALA A 70 -18.44 -18.25 -16.48
CA ALA A 70 -18.54 -17.05 -17.30
C ALA A 70 -18.60 -15.84 -16.36
N ARG A 71 -17.60 -14.95 -16.45
CA ARG A 71 -17.56 -13.67 -15.72
C ARG A 71 -18.90 -12.96 -15.97
N PRO A 72 -19.65 -12.57 -14.93
CA PRO A 72 -20.88 -11.82 -15.12
C PRO A 72 -20.56 -10.55 -15.93
N THR A 73 -21.30 -10.35 -17.02
CA THR A 73 -21.16 -9.16 -17.85
C THR A 73 -21.74 -7.98 -17.09
N THR A 74 -20.87 -7.22 -16.41
CA THR A 74 -21.24 -5.99 -15.71
C THR A 74 -21.90 -5.04 -16.70
N SER A 75 -23.11 -4.58 -16.38
CA SER A 75 -23.83 -3.62 -17.20
C SER A 75 -23.06 -2.30 -17.22
N THR A 76 -22.64 -1.86 -18.41
CA THR A 76 -21.91 -0.62 -18.62
C THR A 76 -22.84 0.57 -18.35
N THR A 77 -22.91 1.00 -17.08
CA THR A 77 -23.38 2.35 -16.76
C THR A 77 -22.47 3.32 -17.50
N THR A 78 -23.03 4.18 -18.33
CA THR A 78 -22.27 5.22 -19.04
C THR A 78 -21.81 6.24 -18.00
N GLU A 79 -20.64 5.98 -17.43
CA GLU A 79 -19.97 6.90 -16.53
C GLU A 79 -19.66 8.21 -17.27
N PRO A 80 -19.84 9.38 -16.63
CA PRO A 80 -19.39 10.63 -17.21
C PRO A 80 -17.90 10.54 -17.59
N PRO A 81 -17.45 11.23 -18.66
CA PRO A 81 -16.06 11.19 -19.05
C PRO A 81 -15.18 11.72 -17.91
N PHE A 82 -14.20 10.93 -17.49
CA PHE A 82 -13.17 11.36 -16.55
C PHE A 82 -12.45 12.61 -17.10
N VAL A 83 -12.48 13.70 -16.34
CA VAL A 83 -11.82 14.96 -16.72
C VAL A 83 -10.59 15.12 -15.85
N CYS A 84 -9.42 14.79 -16.39
CA CYS A 84 -8.14 15.04 -15.73
C CYS A 84 -7.58 16.42 -16.09
N ASN A 85 -7.50 17.32 -15.12
CA ASN A 85 -6.86 18.64 -15.25
C ASN A 85 -5.62 18.73 -14.35
N GLY A 86 -4.50 18.15 -14.76
CA GLY A 86 -3.28 18.12 -13.95
C GLY A 86 -2.66 16.73 -13.94
N PHE A 87 -2.02 16.36 -12.84
CA PHE A 87 -1.58 14.98 -12.62
C PHE A 87 -2.75 14.18 -12.07
N CYS A 88 -3.11 13.07 -12.72
CA CYS A 88 -4.18 12.18 -12.27
C CYS A 88 -3.77 10.71 -12.47
N ALA A 89 -4.39 9.81 -11.71
CA ALA A 89 -4.24 8.38 -11.91
C ALA A 89 -5.63 7.74 -11.94
N THR A 90 -5.82 6.71 -12.77
CA THR A 90 -7.05 5.92 -12.84
C THR A 90 -6.74 4.46 -12.63
N ILE A 91 -7.60 3.73 -11.94
CA ILE A 91 -7.53 2.27 -11.81
C ILE A 91 -8.30 1.69 -12.99
N ASP A 92 -7.61 0.94 -13.83
CA ASP A 92 -8.20 0.42 -15.07
C ASP A 92 -8.93 -0.90 -14.81
N ASP A 93 -8.31 -1.79 -14.03
CA ASP A 93 -8.88 -3.05 -13.54
C ASP A 93 -8.04 -3.51 -12.35
N PHE A 94 -8.52 -4.50 -11.61
CA PHE A 94 -7.64 -5.33 -10.82
C PHE A 94 -8.11 -6.79 -10.85
N GLU A 95 -7.15 -7.68 -10.74
CA GLU A 95 -7.37 -9.11 -10.73
C GLU A 95 -6.88 -9.71 -9.42
N VAL A 96 -7.53 -10.79 -8.98
CA VAL A 96 -7.03 -11.58 -7.85
C VAL A 96 -6.16 -12.71 -8.36
N VAL A 97 -4.88 -12.66 -8.01
CA VAL A 97 -3.90 -13.68 -8.35
C VAL A 97 -3.31 -14.21 -7.05
N ASP A 98 -3.45 -15.51 -6.80
CA ASP A 98 -2.93 -16.18 -5.59
C ASP A 98 -3.37 -15.52 -4.26
N GLY A 99 -4.57 -14.94 -4.22
CA GLY A 99 -5.13 -14.27 -3.03
C GLY A 99 -4.68 -12.82 -2.85
N GLU A 100 -4.02 -12.22 -3.85
CA GLU A 100 -3.54 -10.85 -3.87
C GLU A 100 -4.25 -10.03 -4.94
N LEU A 101 -4.49 -8.73 -4.69
CA LEU A 101 -4.89 -7.80 -5.76
C LEU A 101 -3.66 -7.39 -6.60
N VAL A 102 -3.77 -7.63 -7.90
CA VAL A 102 -2.88 -7.10 -8.94
C VAL A 102 -3.63 -5.99 -9.66
N VAL A 103 -3.16 -4.76 -9.55
CA VAL A 103 -3.88 -3.55 -9.95
C VAL A 103 -3.24 -2.95 -11.20
N GLU A 104 -4.00 -2.92 -12.29
CA GLU A 104 -3.63 -2.17 -13.50
C GLU A 104 -4.12 -0.73 -13.35
N TRP A 105 -3.26 0.23 -13.66
CA TRP A 105 -3.58 1.64 -13.51
C TRP A 105 -2.84 2.50 -14.53
N THR A 106 -3.44 3.64 -14.85
CA THR A 106 -2.92 4.58 -15.84
C THR A 106 -2.57 5.90 -15.18
N ALA A 107 -1.32 6.36 -15.39
CA ALA A 107 -0.88 7.71 -15.07
C ALA A 107 -1.27 8.69 -16.18
N HIS A 108 -1.87 9.82 -15.81
CA HIS A 108 -2.25 10.89 -16.72
C HIS A 108 -1.37 12.11 -16.48
N ASN A 109 -0.69 12.56 -17.53
CA ASN A 109 0.20 13.73 -17.54
C ASN A 109 1.47 13.63 -16.68
N PHE A 110 1.85 12.43 -16.22
CA PHE A 110 3.17 12.18 -15.63
C PHE A 110 3.70 10.79 -16.00
N THR A 111 5.00 10.59 -15.78
CA THR A 111 5.64 9.27 -15.82
C THR A 111 5.93 8.86 -14.38
N PRO A 112 5.40 7.72 -13.89
CA PRO A 112 5.60 7.30 -12.50
C PRO A 112 7.07 7.11 -12.14
N ASP A 113 7.51 7.76 -11.07
CA ASP A 113 8.85 7.64 -10.49
C ASP A 113 8.77 8.09 -9.02
N THR A 114 9.16 7.23 -8.08
CA THR A 114 9.17 7.54 -6.64
C THR A 114 10.12 8.66 -6.24
N SER A 115 11.05 9.02 -7.11
CA SER A 115 11.93 10.19 -6.93
C SER A 115 11.30 11.49 -7.44
N ASN A 116 10.14 11.42 -8.08
CA ASN A 116 9.43 12.56 -8.67
C ASN A 116 7.92 12.52 -8.41
N ILE A 117 7.10 12.03 -9.35
CA ILE A 117 5.65 11.89 -9.17
C ILE A 117 5.33 10.41 -9.22
N HIS A 118 4.70 9.90 -8.18
CA HIS A 118 4.22 8.52 -8.06
C HIS A 118 2.81 8.52 -7.47
N VAL A 119 2.22 7.35 -7.29
CA VAL A 119 0.86 7.25 -6.74
C VAL A 119 0.85 6.61 -5.36
N HIS A 120 -0.15 6.97 -4.58
CA HIS A 120 -0.52 6.27 -3.35
C HIS A 120 -1.81 5.50 -3.58
N PHE A 121 -1.80 4.21 -3.28
CA PHE A 121 -2.98 3.37 -3.17
C PHE A 121 -3.48 3.33 -1.72
N TYR A 122 -4.80 3.32 -1.53
CA TYR A 122 -5.45 3.33 -0.23
C TYR A 122 -6.89 2.80 -0.32
N TYR A 123 -7.46 2.37 0.81
CA TYR A 123 -8.87 1.99 0.87
C TYR A 123 -9.76 3.19 1.17
N ASN A 124 -11.00 3.18 0.66
CA ASN A 124 -11.98 4.27 0.79
C ASN A 124 -12.54 4.52 2.21
N VAL A 125 -11.93 3.92 3.24
CA VAL A 125 -12.13 4.34 4.63
C VAL A 125 -11.32 5.59 4.97
N PHE A 126 -10.42 5.98 4.07
CA PHE A 126 -9.67 7.24 4.10
C PHE A 126 -9.99 8.07 2.86
N ASP A 127 -9.96 9.39 3.03
CA ASP A 127 -10.04 10.34 1.92
C ASP A 127 -8.66 10.57 1.30
N ALA A 128 -8.62 11.01 0.03
CA ALA A 128 -7.37 11.35 -0.66
C ALA A 128 -6.50 12.35 0.13
N ALA A 129 -7.12 13.31 0.83
CA ALA A 129 -6.42 14.28 1.67
C ALA A 129 -5.66 13.65 2.84
N GLN A 130 -6.06 12.46 3.30
CA GLN A 130 -5.49 11.79 4.47
C GLN A 130 -4.26 10.94 4.15
N VAL A 131 -4.05 10.61 2.87
CA VAL A 131 -3.10 9.57 2.43
C VAL A 131 -1.80 10.16 1.87
N GLY A 132 -1.25 11.16 2.56
CA GLY A 132 0.04 11.76 2.22
C GLY A 132 0.75 12.29 3.46
N THR A 133 2.03 12.61 3.35
CA THR A 133 2.81 13.23 4.44
C THR A 133 2.35 14.66 4.76
N ASN A 134 1.65 15.29 3.81
CA ASN A 134 1.07 16.62 3.93
C ASN A 134 -0.40 16.63 4.39
N PHE A 135 -0.95 15.53 4.93
CA PHE A 135 -2.36 15.44 5.33
C PHE A 135 -2.83 16.61 6.22
N ALA A 136 -1.99 17.04 7.18
CA ALA A 136 -2.31 18.16 8.06
C ALA A 136 -2.47 19.51 7.31
N GLN A 137 -1.81 19.68 6.16
CA GLN A 137 -1.96 20.87 5.30
C GLN A 137 -3.34 20.90 4.62
N TRP A 138 -3.94 19.72 4.39
CA TRP A 138 -5.31 19.57 3.90
C TRP A 138 -6.37 19.66 5.00
N GLY A 139 -5.97 19.93 6.25
CA GLY A 139 -6.88 20.06 7.39
C GLY A 139 -7.21 18.74 8.09
N GLU A 140 -6.58 17.65 7.68
CA GLU A 140 -6.78 16.33 8.28
C GLU A 140 -6.06 16.21 9.61
N SER A 141 -6.73 15.59 10.59
CA SER A 141 -6.18 15.41 11.95
C SER A 141 -5.48 14.08 12.17
N VAL A 142 -5.72 13.10 11.30
CA VAL A 142 -5.16 11.75 11.34
C VAL A 142 -4.70 11.38 9.93
N GLN A 143 -3.51 10.82 9.83
CA GLN A 143 -3.00 10.28 8.57
C GLN A 143 -3.62 8.89 8.33
N GLY A 144 -4.13 8.67 7.12
CA GLY A 144 -4.60 7.37 6.68
C GLY A 144 -3.46 6.41 6.33
N PHE A 145 -3.79 5.13 6.15
CA PHE A 145 -2.85 4.15 5.62
C PHE A 145 -2.84 4.20 4.10
N TRP A 146 -1.66 4.05 3.51
CA TRP A 146 -1.45 4.08 2.08
C TRP A 146 -0.20 3.29 1.69
N GLN A 147 -0.11 2.95 0.41
CA GLN A 147 1.07 2.35 -0.20
C GLN A 147 1.48 3.13 -1.43
N LEU A 148 2.73 3.58 -1.48
CA LEU A 148 3.30 4.21 -2.66
C LEU A 148 3.76 3.17 -3.68
N THR A 149 3.70 3.51 -4.96
CA THR A 149 4.30 2.71 -6.03
C THR A 149 4.48 3.53 -7.31
N GLN A 150 5.43 3.12 -8.14
CA GLN A 150 5.57 3.50 -9.54
C GLN A 150 5.31 2.33 -10.50
N ASP A 151 5.14 1.12 -9.95
CA ASP A 151 5.02 -0.11 -10.72
C ASP A 151 3.62 -0.24 -11.35
N ILE A 152 3.59 -0.68 -12.61
CA ILE A 152 2.38 -1.00 -13.36
C ILE A 152 2.58 -2.40 -14.00
N PRO A 153 1.79 -3.42 -13.61
CA PRO A 153 0.79 -3.39 -12.54
C PRO A 153 1.41 -3.25 -11.15
N PHE A 154 0.60 -2.77 -10.21
CA PHE A 154 0.92 -2.77 -8.78
C PHE A 154 0.46 -4.06 -8.11
N ARG A 155 1.32 -4.63 -7.27
CA ARG A 155 1.08 -5.84 -6.48
C ARG A 155 0.94 -5.49 -5.01
N THR A 156 -0.24 -5.75 -4.44
CA THR A 156 -0.60 -5.35 -3.07
C THR A 156 0.00 -6.21 -1.95
N ALA A 157 0.54 -7.40 -2.24
CA ALA A 157 1.00 -8.34 -1.21
C ALA A 157 2.11 -7.75 -0.33
N GLY A 158 1.97 -7.94 0.98
CA GLY A 158 2.93 -7.44 1.96
C GLY A 158 2.87 -5.93 2.21
N THR A 159 1.90 -5.23 1.62
CA THR A 159 1.70 -3.79 1.79
C THR A 159 0.53 -3.48 2.75
N PRO A 160 0.41 -2.23 3.24
CA PRO A 160 -0.77 -1.79 4.01
C PRO A 160 -2.10 -1.89 3.26
N VAL A 161 -2.07 -2.04 1.93
CA VAL A 161 -3.27 -2.21 1.07
C VAL A 161 -3.41 -3.62 0.52
N ALA A 162 -2.75 -4.60 1.14
CA ALA A 162 -2.98 -6.02 0.87
C ALA A 162 -4.40 -6.43 1.25
N MET A 163 -4.97 -7.43 0.57
CA MET A 163 -6.27 -8.03 0.94
C MET A 163 -6.35 -8.47 2.40
N ALA A 164 -5.25 -8.99 2.96
CA ALA A 164 -5.19 -9.39 4.37
C ALA A 164 -5.28 -8.20 5.36
N SER A 165 -5.08 -6.98 4.87
CA SER A 165 -5.15 -5.72 5.62
C SER A 165 -6.43 -4.92 5.28
N LEU A 166 -7.35 -5.50 4.49
CA LEU A 166 -8.59 -4.85 4.08
C LEU A 166 -9.43 -4.44 5.31
N PRO A 167 -9.70 -3.13 5.50
CA PRO A 167 -10.61 -2.67 6.55
C PRO A 167 -12.02 -3.23 6.37
N ALA A 168 -12.70 -3.53 7.48
CA ALA A 168 -14.01 -4.19 7.44
C ALA A 168 -15.12 -3.36 6.75
N ASP A 169 -14.93 -2.04 6.68
CA ASP A 169 -15.80 -1.05 6.06
C ASP A 169 -15.30 -0.57 4.69
N ALA A 170 -14.14 -1.05 4.22
CA ALA A 170 -13.64 -0.73 2.90
C ALA A 170 -14.44 -1.47 1.83
N THR A 171 -14.89 -0.74 0.81
CA THR A 171 -15.59 -1.28 -0.36
C THR A 171 -14.87 -0.98 -1.67
N GLN A 172 -13.86 -0.09 -1.65
CA GLN A 172 -13.16 0.37 -2.84
C GLN A 172 -11.67 0.48 -2.56
N LEU A 173 -10.86 0.21 -3.58
CA LEU A 173 -9.45 0.59 -3.62
C LEU A 173 -9.35 1.89 -4.43
N CYS A 174 -8.60 2.85 -3.91
CA CYS A 174 -8.44 4.17 -4.48
C CYS A 174 -6.97 4.47 -4.78
N VAL A 175 -6.74 5.40 -5.71
CA VAL A 175 -5.41 5.88 -6.12
C VAL A 175 -5.39 7.40 -6.20
N THR A 176 -4.30 8.03 -5.78
CA THR A 176 -4.08 9.48 -5.95
C THR A 176 -2.61 9.79 -6.28
N PRO A 177 -2.32 10.78 -7.15
CA PRO A 177 -0.95 11.21 -7.42
C PRO A 177 -0.31 11.99 -6.27
N THR A 178 0.99 11.79 -6.11
CA THR A 178 1.79 12.33 -5.03
C THR A 178 3.16 12.79 -5.53
N ASP A 179 3.80 13.68 -4.78
CA ASP A 179 5.16 14.15 -5.05
C ASP A 179 6.23 13.28 -4.37
N SER A 180 7.50 13.62 -4.58
CA SER A 180 8.66 12.90 -4.03
C SER A 180 8.81 13.04 -2.52
N ALA A 181 8.08 13.96 -1.88
CA ALA A 181 7.96 14.04 -0.43
C ALA A 181 6.80 13.18 0.11
N HIS A 182 6.17 12.37 -0.76
CA HIS A 182 4.98 11.57 -0.48
C HIS A 182 3.77 12.43 -0.06
N GLY A 183 3.73 13.68 -0.52
CA GLY A 183 2.61 14.59 -0.34
C GLY A 183 1.60 14.40 -1.45
N VAL A 184 0.31 14.36 -1.11
CA VAL A 184 -0.78 14.36 -2.08
C VAL A 184 -0.79 15.71 -2.79
N LEU A 185 -0.73 15.66 -4.13
CA LEU A 185 -0.62 16.84 -4.99
C LEU A 185 -1.94 17.62 -5.04
N ASP A 186 -3.05 16.90 -5.17
CA ASP A 186 -4.40 17.46 -5.23
C ASP A 186 -5.42 16.39 -4.75
N PRO A 187 -6.07 16.58 -3.59
CA PRO A 187 -7.06 15.65 -3.07
C PRO A 187 -8.32 15.51 -3.93
N GLU A 188 -8.57 16.40 -4.90
CA GLU A 188 -9.68 16.25 -5.85
C GLU A 188 -9.30 15.35 -7.04
N HIS A 189 -8.02 15.03 -7.22
CA HIS A 189 -7.53 14.12 -8.26
C HIS A 189 -7.26 12.73 -7.69
N PHE A 190 -8.32 11.94 -7.58
CA PHE A 190 -8.26 10.52 -7.23
C PHE A 190 -9.25 9.72 -8.07
N ASP A 191 -9.04 8.42 -8.08
CA ASP A 191 -9.97 7.46 -8.67
C ASP A 191 -10.14 6.27 -7.72
N CYS A 192 -11.32 5.67 -7.73
CA CYS A 192 -11.67 4.55 -6.86
C CYS A 192 -12.42 3.49 -7.66
N LEU A 193 -12.02 2.23 -7.50
CA LEU A 193 -12.67 1.10 -8.12
C LEU A 193 -13.24 0.16 -7.05
N ASP A 194 -14.51 -0.24 -7.22
CA ASP A 194 -15.22 -1.14 -6.32
C ASP A 194 -14.54 -2.51 -6.24
N ILE A 195 -14.21 -2.94 -5.03
CA ILE A 195 -13.72 -4.29 -4.75
C ILE A 195 -14.88 -5.28 -4.91
N PRO A 196 -14.76 -6.33 -5.75
CA PRO A 196 -15.79 -7.33 -5.93
C PRO A 196 -16.29 -7.90 -4.61
N ASP A 197 -17.62 -7.97 -4.46
CA ASP A 197 -18.31 -8.44 -3.26
C ASP A 197 -17.84 -9.84 -2.79
N ASP A 198 -17.41 -10.70 -3.72
CA ASP A 198 -16.90 -12.03 -3.41
C ASP A 198 -15.56 -12.00 -2.66
N LEU A 199 -14.80 -10.91 -2.81
CA LEU A 199 -13.55 -10.68 -2.09
C LEU A 199 -13.76 -10.00 -0.73
N LEU A 200 -14.88 -9.29 -0.56
CA LEU A 200 -15.23 -8.64 0.72
C LEU A 200 -15.81 -9.62 1.76
N ARG A 201 -16.15 -10.85 1.36
CA ARG A 201 -16.84 -11.85 2.21
C ARG A 201 -15.97 -13.07 2.57
N GLY A 202 -14.71 -13.09 2.15
CA GLY A 202 -13.74 -14.14 2.46
C GLY A 202 -13.12 -13.93 3.84
#